data_AF-A0A852TZR1-F1
#
_entry.id   AF-A0A852TZR1-F1
#
_cell.length_a   1.000
_cell.length_b   1.000
_cell.length_c   1.000
_cell.angle_alpha   90.00
_cell.angle_beta   90.00
_cell.angle_gamma   90.00
#
_symmetry.space_group_name_H-M   'P 1'
#
loop_
_entity.id
_entity.type
_entity.pdbx_description
1 polymer ?
#
loop_
_entity_poly.entity_id
_entity_poly.type
_entity_poly.pdbx_seq_one_letter_code
_entity_poly.pdbx_strand_id
1 'polypeptide(L)'
;MRVSRPIAKVGAHPAFTLSLFIFSLYGIYFTPTFDALMSSVWGHYLMLMHFLITGIIFFGPVLMVDPWPGTKNHLLRIMLMMAGLPFHAFFAIAVMMAPSPIVEFFASPPPSWNVDVIDDQLWAGGLTWVFGDVPTIVVMIALAVLWMRSDDRLARRTDRQAERDGDAELNAYNAYLQRLADRETATQGVGGRSASLAGER
;
A
#
# COMPACT_ATOMS: atom_id res chain seq x y z
N MET A 1 11.57 -9.62 -21.38
CA MET A 1 10.35 -9.78 -22.19
C MET A 1 9.33 -8.74 -21.71
N ARG A 2 9.11 -7.63 -22.43
CA ARG A 2 8.18 -6.56 -21.98
C ARG A 2 6.75 -7.04 -22.16
N VAL A 3 6.05 -7.36 -21.08
CA VAL A 3 4.61 -7.58 -21.13
C VAL A 3 3.94 -6.22 -21.39
N SER A 4 3.77 -5.88 -22.67
CA SER A 4 3.15 -4.65 -23.15
C SER A 4 1.62 -4.77 -23.28
N ARG A 5 0.98 -5.60 -22.45
CA ARG A 5 -0.48 -5.75 -22.48
C ARG A 5 -1.12 -4.73 -21.52
N PRO A 6 -2.06 -3.88 -21.98
CA PRO A 6 -2.73 -2.88 -21.13
C PRO A 6 -3.39 -3.51 -19.89
N ILE A 7 -3.87 -4.75 -20.02
CA ILE A 7 -4.42 -5.57 -18.93
C ILE A 7 -3.40 -5.76 -17.79
N ALA A 8 -2.13 -6.02 -18.11
CA ALA A 8 -1.09 -6.19 -17.09
C ALA A 8 -0.78 -4.88 -16.34
N LYS A 9 -0.95 -3.73 -16.99
CA LYS A 9 -0.78 -2.42 -16.34
C LYS A 9 -1.94 -2.09 -15.41
N VAL A 10 -3.19 -2.38 -15.83
CA VAL A 10 -4.37 -2.19 -14.98
C VAL A 10 -4.30 -3.13 -13.77
N GLY A 11 -4.00 -4.41 -14.01
CA GLY A 11 -3.88 -5.43 -12.96
C GLY A 11 -2.77 -5.15 -11.95
N ALA A 12 -1.80 -4.30 -12.27
CA ALA A 12 -0.71 -3.92 -11.37
C ALA A 12 -0.85 -2.50 -10.79
N HIS A 13 -1.93 -1.78 -11.14
CA HIS A 13 -2.12 -0.42 -10.66
C HIS A 13 -2.48 -0.44 -9.16
N PRO A 14 -1.79 0.33 -8.29
CA PRO A 14 -2.00 0.29 -6.84
C PRO A 14 -3.46 0.47 -6.40
N ALA A 15 -4.17 1.40 -7.04
CA ALA A 15 -5.59 1.61 -6.75
C ALA A 15 -6.45 0.38 -7.12
N PHE A 16 -6.15 -0.27 -8.25
CA PHE A 16 -6.89 -1.46 -8.67
C PHE A 16 -6.62 -2.63 -7.73
N THR A 17 -5.35 -2.90 -7.40
CA THR A 17 -4.99 -4.03 -6.54
C THR A 17 -5.53 -3.86 -5.13
N LEU A 18 -5.47 -2.65 -4.57
CA LEU A 18 -6.04 -2.33 -3.26
C LEU A 18 -7.56 -2.44 -3.26
N SER A 19 -8.25 -1.86 -4.25
CA SER A 19 -9.70 -1.98 -4.36
C SER A 19 -10.14 -3.43 -4.56
N LEU A 20 -9.47 -4.20 -5.42
CA LEU A 20 -9.77 -5.62 -5.61
C LEU A 20 -9.64 -6.39 -4.29
N PHE A 21 -8.57 -6.16 -3.53
CA PHE A 21 -8.36 -6.78 -2.22
C PHE A 21 -9.48 -6.44 -1.23
N ILE A 22 -9.78 -5.15 -1.04
CA ILE A 22 -10.81 -4.69 -0.09
C ILE A 22 -12.20 -5.19 -0.51
N PHE A 23 -12.61 -4.96 -1.76
CA PHE A 23 -13.94 -5.38 -2.22
C PHE A 23 -14.12 -6.90 -2.22
N SER A 24 -13.06 -7.66 -2.47
CA SER A 24 -13.12 -9.12 -2.35
C SER A 24 -13.43 -9.57 -0.93
N LEU A 25 -12.75 -8.98 0.07
CA LEU A 25 -13.01 -9.31 1.47
C LEU A 25 -14.44 -8.94 1.87
N TYR A 26 -14.78 -7.66 1.77
CA TYR A 26 -16.05 -7.17 2.30
C TYR A 26 -17.26 -7.58 1.45
N GLY A 27 -17.12 -7.57 0.12
CA GLY A 27 -18.21 -7.87 -0.80
C GLY A 27 -18.58 -9.36 -0.84
N ILE A 28 -17.65 -10.25 -0.53
CA ILE A 28 -17.95 -11.68 -0.45
C ILE A 28 -18.42 -12.03 0.96
N TYR A 29 -17.61 -11.81 1.99
CA TYR A 29 -17.84 -12.33 3.34
C TYR A 29 -19.10 -11.80 4.02
N PHE A 30 -19.49 -10.55 3.74
CA PHE A 30 -20.66 -9.92 4.38
C PHE A 30 -21.89 -9.90 3.47
N THR A 31 -21.92 -10.77 2.45
CA THR A 31 -23.09 -10.96 1.59
C THR A 31 -23.49 -12.44 1.55
N PRO A 32 -24.71 -12.78 1.10
CA PRO A 32 -25.13 -14.17 0.94
C PRO A 32 -24.23 -15.00 0.01
N THR A 33 -23.36 -14.34 -0.77
CA THR A 33 -22.37 -14.98 -1.63
C THR A 33 -21.44 -15.90 -0.85
N PHE A 34 -21.03 -15.51 0.36
CA PHE A 34 -20.09 -16.32 1.13
C PHE A 34 -20.72 -17.64 1.57
N ASP A 35 -21.95 -17.60 2.11
CA ASP A 35 -22.67 -18.81 2.50
C ASP A 35 -22.92 -19.74 1.29
N ALA A 36 -23.33 -19.17 0.15
CA ALA A 36 -23.52 -19.93 -1.09
C ALA A 36 -22.23 -20.59 -1.60
N LEU A 37 -21.07 -19.94 -1.47
CA LEU A 37 -19.80 -20.52 -1.87
C LEU A 37 -19.31 -21.57 -0.86
N MET A 38 -19.52 -21.37 0.44
CA MET A 38 -19.02 -22.28 1.48
C MET A 38 -19.88 -23.54 1.66
N SER A 39 -21.13 -23.54 1.18
CA SER A 39 -22.04 -24.68 1.25
C SER A 39 -21.73 -25.81 0.25
N SER A 40 -20.73 -25.63 -0.62
CA SER A 40 -20.28 -26.68 -1.54
C SER A 40 -18.75 -26.76 -1.63
N VAL A 41 -18.24 -27.97 -1.92
CA VAL A 41 -16.79 -28.20 -2.11
C VAL A 41 -16.23 -27.36 -3.26
N TRP A 42 -16.99 -27.22 -4.36
CA TRP A 42 -16.57 -26.42 -5.51
C TRP A 42 -16.56 -24.93 -5.21
N GLY A 43 -17.56 -24.42 -4.49
CA GLY A 43 -17.58 -23.02 -4.05
C GLY A 43 -16.42 -22.72 -3.09
N HIS A 44 -16.07 -23.66 -2.21
CA HIS A 44 -14.90 -23.54 -1.35
C HIS A 44 -13.58 -23.46 -2.15
N TYR A 45 -13.41 -24.28 -3.20
CA TYR A 45 -12.25 -24.16 -4.09
C TYR A 45 -12.22 -22.86 -4.88
N LEU A 46 -13.39 -22.35 -5.31
CA LEU A 46 -13.48 -21.04 -5.96
C LEU A 46 -13.04 -19.92 -5.00
N MET A 47 -13.42 -19.99 -3.74
CA MET A 47 -12.98 -19.05 -2.70
C MET A 47 -11.45 -19.08 -2.53
N LEU A 48 -10.87 -20.27 -2.39
CA LEU A 48 -9.42 -20.43 -2.27
C LEU A 48 -8.68 -19.87 -3.48
N MET A 49 -9.14 -20.18 -4.69
CA MET A 49 -8.58 -19.65 -5.93
C MET A 49 -8.71 -18.13 -6.02
N HIS A 50 -9.89 -17.58 -5.70
CA HIS A 50 -10.16 -16.15 -5.76
C HIS A 50 -9.22 -15.36 -4.83
N PHE A 51 -9.11 -15.77 -3.56
CA PHE A 51 -8.26 -15.07 -2.59
C PHE A 51 -6.77 -15.31 -2.84
N LEU A 52 -6.37 -16.47 -3.36
CA LEU A 52 -4.99 -16.69 -3.82
C LEU A 52 -4.63 -15.77 -4.98
N ILE A 53 -5.48 -15.70 -6.00
CA ILE A 53 -5.27 -14.83 -7.17
C ILE A 53 -5.26 -13.36 -6.75
N THR A 54 -6.21 -12.95 -5.91
CA THR A 54 -6.28 -11.59 -5.36
C THR A 54 -5.03 -11.25 -4.57
N GLY A 55 -4.53 -12.16 -3.72
CA GLY A 55 -3.28 -12.01 -2.99
C GLY A 55 -2.07 -11.88 -3.91
N ILE A 56 -1.96 -12.71 -4.95
CA ILE A 56 -0.90 -12.61 -5.97
C ILE A 56 -0.95 -11.26 -6.69
N ILE A 57 -2.14 -10.79 -7.05
CA ILE A 57 -2.34 -9.49 -7.70
C ILE A 57 -1.95 -8.33 -6.77
N PHE A 58 -2.29 -8.42 -5.49
CA PHE A 58 -1.95 -7.40 -4.49
C PHE A 58 -0.44 -7.35 -4.19
N PHE A 59 0.17 -8.50 -3.93
CA PHE A 59 1.60 -8.61 -3.62
C PHE A 59 2.50 -8.49 -4.85
N GLY A 60 2.01 -8.74 -6.06
CA GLY A 60 2.80 -8.72 -7.29
C GLY A 60 3.60 -7.42 -7.51
N PRO A 61 2.93 -6.25 -7.57
CA PRO A 61 3.61 -4.95 -7.70
C PRO A 61 4.51 -4.61 -6.50
N VAL A 62 4.18 -5.14 -5.32
CA VAL A 62 4.94 -4.94 -4.09
C VAL A 62 6.21 -5.76 -4.07
N LEU A 63 6.21 -7.02 -4.53
CA LEU A 63 7.39 -7.87 -4.53
C LEU A 63 8.28 -7.63 -5.76
N MET A 64 7.70 -7.17 -6.87
CA MET A 64 8.39 -6.96 -8.16
C MET A 64 9.18 -8.18 -8.64
N VAL A 65 8.73 -9.40 -8.32
CA VAL A 65 9.26 -10.61 -8.95
C VAL A 65 8.79 -10.59 -10.40
N ASP A 66 9.73 -10.64 -11.35
CA ASP A 66 9.42 -10.58 -12.78
C ASP A 66 8.31 -11.58 -13.14
N PRO A 67 7.25 -11.20 -13.88
CA PRO A 67 7.17 -10.05 -14.81
C PRO A 67 6.31 -8.86 -14.33
N TRP A 68 6.10 -8.67 -13.02
CA TRP A 68 5.16 -7.65 -12.51
C TRP A 68 5.58 -6.20 -12.83
N PRO A 69 4.76 -5.40 -13.55
CA PRO A 69 5.00 -3.97 -13.68
C PRO A 69 4.75 -3.30 -12.32
N GLY A 70 5.66 -2.43 -11.87
CA GLY A 70 5.53 -1.78 -10.58
C GLY A 70 6.51 -0.62 -10.38
N THR A 71 6.37 0.07 -9.26
CA THR A 71 7.28 1.16 -8.90
C THR A 71 8.54 0.63 -8.21
N LYS A 72 9.71 1.09 -8.64
CA LYS A 72 10.98 0.79 -7.95
C LYS A 72 11.13 1.56 -6.62
N ASN A 73 10.25 2.52 -6.36
CA ASN A 73 10.27 3.31 -5.14
C ASN A 73 9.77 2.45 -3.96
N HIS A 74 10.70 2.11 -3.05
CA HIS A 74 10.42 1.32 -1.85
C HIS A 74 9.37 1.98 -0.95
N LEU A 75 9.40 3.30 -0.80
CA LEU A 75 8.44 4.03 0.03
C LEU A 75 7.01 3.87 -0.49
N LEU A 76 6.80 3.99 -1.80
CA LEU A 76 5.47 3.78 -2.40
C LEU A 76 4.98 2.33 -2.22
N ARG A 77 5.89 1.35 -2.26
CA ARG A 77 5.55 -0.07 -1.99
C ARG A 77 5.13 -0.26 -0.54
N ILE A 78 5.86 0.34 0.41
CA ILE A 78 5.51 0.31 1.84
C ILE A 78 4.15 0.99 2.07
N MET A 79 3.92 2.18 1.49
CA MET A 79 2.64 2.89 1.60
C MET A 79 1.47 2.06 1.07
N LEU A 80 1.65 1.36 -0.06
CA LEU A 80 0.62 0.48 -0.62
C LEU A 80 0.28 -0.67 0.34
N MET A 81 1.28 -1.31 0.95
CA MET A 81 1.03 -2.35 1.96
C MET A 81 0.34 -1.80 3.20
N MET A 82 0.81 -0.65 3.71
CA MET A 82 0.21 0.03 4.84
C MET A 82 -1.23 0.44 4.58
N ALA A 83 -1.57 0.82 3.35
CA ALA A 83 -2.93 1.19 3.00
C ALA A 83 -3.91 0.00 3.11
N GLY A 84 -3.47 -1.23 2.83
CA GLY A 84 -4.31 -2.42 2.93
C GLY A 84 -4.49 -2.97 4.35
N LEU A 85 -3.45 -2.84 5.19
CA LEU A 85 -3.40 -3.37 6.55
C LEU A 85 -4.62 -3.03 7.42
N PRO A 86 -5.03 -1.76 7.61
CA PRO A 86 -6.15 -1.44 8.50
C PRO A 86 -7.45 -2.08 8.02
N PHE A 87 -7.72 -2.10 6.70
CA PHE A 87 -8.92 -2.74 6.17
C PHE A 87 -8.92 -4.25 6.40
N HIS A 88 -7.78 -4.90 6.27
CA HIS A 88 -7.65 -6.33 6.57
C HIS A 88 -7.86 -6.61 8.08
N ALA A 89 -7.24 -5.81 8.94
CA ALA A 89 -7.40 -5.94 10.39
C ALA A 89 -8.85 -5.71 10.84
N PHE A 90 -9.52 -4.67 10.31
CA PHE A 90 -10.93 -4.43 10.60
C PHE A 90 -11.83 -5.53 10.07
N PHE A 91 -11.54 -6.08 8.89
CA PHE A 91 -12.24 -7.25 8.36
C PHE A 91 -12.14 -8.44 9.33
N ALA A 92 -10.93 -8.78 9.79
CA ALA A 92 -10.72 -9.88 10.71
C ALA A 92 -11.44 -9.66 12.05
N ILE A 93 -11.37 -8.45 12.60
CA ILE A 93 -12.10 -8.07 13.82
C ILE A 93 -13.61 -8.16 13.61
N ALA A 94 -14.13 -7.74 12.45
CA ALA A 94 -15.56 -7.84 12.15
C ALA A 94 -16.03 -9.30 12.09
N VAL A 95 -15.19 -10.22 11.57
CA VAL A 95 -15.46 -11.67 11.61
C VAL A 95 -15.43 -12.20 13.04
N MET A 96 -14.40 -11.85 13.82
CA MET A 96 -14.28 -12.25 15.23
C MET A 96 -15.48 -11.82 16.08
N MET A 97 -15.96 -10.59 15.86
CA MET A 97 -16.97 -9.94 16.67
C MET A 97 -18.39 -10.12 16.13
N ALA A 98 -18.57 -10.88 15.04
CA ALA A 98 -19.89 -11.13 14.49
C ALA A 98 -20.74 -11.93 15.49
N PRO A 99 -21.96 -11.47 15.83
CA PRO A 99 -22.78 -12.05 16.90
C PRO A 99 -23.43 -13.39 16.51
N SER A 100 -23.32 -13.77 15.24
CA SER A 100 -23.84 -15.01 14.68
C SER A 100 -22.81 -15.62 13.73
N PRO A 101 -22.92 -16.92 13.41
CA PRO A 101 -22.09 -17.53 12.38
C PRO A 101 -22.23 -16.76 11.06
N ILE A 102 -21.11 -16.41 10.44
CA ILE A 102 -21.09 -15.70 9.13
C ILE A 102 -21.38 -16.65 7.96
N VAL A 103 -21.40 -17.96 8.21
CA VAL A 103 -21.81 -19.02 7.29
C VAL A 103 -22.84 -19.90 7.99
N GLU A 104 -24.05 -19.93 7.48
CA GLU A 104 -25.16 -20.73 8.01
C GLU A 104 -24.89 -22.22 7.84
N PHE A 105 -24.24 -22.62 6.74
CA PHE A 105 -23.85 -24.01 6.51
C PHE A 105 -22.98 -24.61 7.65
N PHE A 106 -22.19 -23.79 8.35
CA PHE A 106 -21.37 -24.22 9.50
C PHE A 106 -22.02 -23.97 10.86
N ALA A 107 -23.24 -23.45 10.91
CA ALA A 107 -23.95 -23.17 12.16
C ALA A 107 -24.38 -24.44 12.92
N SER A 108 -24.30 -25.62 12.30
CA SER A 108 -24.71 -26.90 12.89
C SER A 108 -23.71 -28.02 12.58
N PRO A 109 -22.52 -28.01 13.20
CA PRO A 109 -21.52 -29.05 13.01
C PRO A 109 -22.01 -30.40 13.60
N PRO A 110 -21.43 -31.54 13.17
CA PRO A 110 -21.73 -32.84 13.77
C PRO A 110 -21.54 -32.81 15.29
N PRO A 111 -22.49 -33.35 16.10
CA PRO A 111 -22.38 -33.31 17.56
C PRO A 111 -21.09 -33.93 18.12
N SER A 112 -20.49 -34.88 17.40
CA SER A 112 -19.24 -35.53 17.79
C SER A 112 -18.02 -34.62 17.76
N TRP A 113 -18.09 -33.46 17.10
CA TRP A 113 -16.98 -32.51 17.03
C TRP A 113 -16.86 -31.66 18.30
N ASN A 114 -17.96 -31.50 19.06
CA ASN A 114 -17.99 -30.72 20.30
C ASN A 114 -17.37 -29.31 20.13
N VAL A 115 -17.75 -28.64 19.04
CA VAL A 115 -17.27 -27.29 18.68
C VAL A 115 -18.36 -26.27 19.02
N ASP A 116 -17.98 -25.22 19.73
CA ASP A 116 -18.77 -23.99 19.78
C ASP A 116 -18.47 -23.17 18.52
N VAL A 117 -19.50 -22.92 17.71
CA VAL A 117 -19.36 -22.27 16.39
C VAL A 117 -18.90 -20.82 16.52
N ILE A 118 -19.31 -20.12 17.58
CA ILE A 118 -18.93 -18.71 17.78
C ILE A 118 -17.48 -18.62 18.25
N ASP A 119 -17.06 -19.52 19.15
CA ASP A 119 -15.65 -19.59 19.56
C ASP A 119 -14.75 -19.99 18.38
N ASP A 120 -15.17 -20.94 17.54
CA ASP A 120 -14.42 -21.32 16.33
C ASP A 120 -14.28 -20.14 15.35
N GLN A 121 -15.35 -19.35 15.17
CA GLN A 121 -15.32 -18.14 14.37
C GLN A 121 -14.40 -17.05 14.95
N LEU A 122 -14.36 -16.90 16.29
CA LEU A 122 -13.43 -16.02 16.96
C LEU A 122 -11.98 -16.40 16.63
N TRP A 123 -11.66 -17.69 16.68
CA TRP A 123 -10.36 -18.21 16.24
C TRP A 123 -10.12 -18.01 14.74
N ALA A 124 -11.13 -18.23 13.90
CA ALA A 124 -11.02 -18.04 12.45
C ALA A 124 -10.68 -16.58 12.10
N GLY A 125 -11.31 -15.61 12.76
CA GLY A 125 -10.96 -14.20 12.64
C GLY A 125 -9.53 -13.92 13.14
N GLY A 126 -9.11 -14.53 14.26
CA GLY A 126 -7.74 -14.45 14.77
C GLY A 126 -6.68 -14.97 13.81
N LEU A 127 -6.92 -16.13 13.25
CA LEU A 127 -6.05 -16.72 12.25
C LEU A 127 -6.00 -15.85 10.99
N THR A 128 -7.15 -15.34 10.54
CA THR A 128 -7.19 -14.40 9.40
C THR A 128 -6.26 -13.22 9.66
N TRP A 129 -6.35 -12.58 10.83
CA TRP A 129 -5.49 -11.46 11.19
C TRP A 129 -3.99 -11.84 11.15
N VAL A 130 -3.59 -12.90 11.85
CA VAL A 130 -2.18 -13.33 11.93
C VAL A 130 -1.63 -13.70 10.55
N PHE A 131 -2.39 -14.46 9.75
CA PHE A 131 -1.96 -14.90 8.43
C PHE A 131 -1.87 -13.76 7.41
N GLY A 132 -2.62 -12.66 7.58
CA GLY A 132 -2.46 -11.49 6.72
C GLY A 132 -1.35 -10.55 7.22
N ASP A 133 -1.34 -10.23 8.50
CA ASP A 133 -0.52 -9.14 9.03
C ASP A 133 0.94 -9.58 9.25
N VAL A 134 1.20 -10.79 9.74
CA VAL A 134 2.58 -11.25 9.98
C VAL A 134 3.41 -11.30 8.70
N PRO A 135 2.96 -11.94 7.59
CA PRO A 135 3.69 -11.91 6.33
C PRO A 135 3.85 -10.49 5.78
N THR A 136 2.84 -9.66 5.93
CA THR A 136 2.87 -8.25 5.48
C THR A 136 3.95 -7.48 6.22
N ILE A 137 4.02 -7.60 7.54
CA ILE A 137 5.06 -6.96 8.36
C ILE A 137 6.46 -7.44 7.95
N VAL A 138 6.64 -8.74 7.72
CA VAL A 138 7.93 -9.29 7.25
C VAL A 138 8.36 -8.66 5.93
N VAL A 139 7.45 -8.55 4.96
CA VAL A 139 7.74 -7.91 3.67
C VAL A 139 8.01 -6.42 3.85
N MET A 140 7.26 -5.71 4.69
CA MET A 140 7.50 -4.30 4.99
C MET A 140 8.88 -4.05 5.60
N ILE A 141 9.31 -4.89 6.55
CA ILE A 141 10.65 -4.83 7.13
C ILE A 141 11.71 -5.03 6.03
N ALA A 142 11.52 -6.03 5.17
CA ALA A 142 12.43 -6.26 4.05
C ALA A 142 12.51 -5.04 3.10
N LEU A 143 11.37 -4.43 2.77
CA LEU A 143 11.32 -3.23 1.94
C LEU A 143 12.00 -2.03 2.61
N ALA A 144 11.82 -1.85 3.93
CA ALA A 144 12.48 -0.79 4.68
C ALA A 144 14.00 -0.97 4.68
N VAL A 145 14.49 -2.21 4.87
CA VAL A 145 15.93 -2.51 4.78
C VAL A 145 16.46 -2.28 3.37
N LEU A 146 15.72 -2.67 2.34
CA LEU A 146 16.09 -2.42 0.94
C LEU A 146 16.13 -0.91 0.63
N TRP A 147 15.18 -0.15 1.17
CA TRP A 147 15.14 1.30 1.04
C TRP A 147 16.37 1.96 1.68
N MET A 148 16.66 1.67 2.94
CA MET A 148 17.82 2.22 3.66
C MET A 148 19.13 1.93 2.92
N ARG A 149 19.29 0.73 2.37
CA ARG A 149 20.48 0.36 1.57
C ARG A 149 20.55 1.08 0.23
N SER A 150 19.41 1.36 -0.39
CA SER A 150 19.33 2.11 -1.65
C SER A 150 19.73 3.57 -1.43
N ASP A 151 19.23 4.17 -0.34
CA ASP A 151 19.48 5.57 -0.02
C ASP A 151 20.95 5.81 0.37
N ASP A 152 21.56 4.94 1.18
CA ASP A 152 22.99 5.00 1.50
C ASP A 152 23.88 4.89 0.25
N ARG A 153 23.49 4.06 -0.74
CA ARG A 153 24.20 3.97 -2.02
C ARG A 153 24.05 5.23 -2.86
N LEU A 154 22.87 5.86 -2.84
CA LEU A 154 22.63 7.09 -3.56
C LEU A 154 23.43 8.24 -2.94
N ALA A 155 23.37 8.39 -1.61
CA ALA A 155 24.13 9.40 -0.87
C ALA A 155 25.63 9.32 -1.19
N ARG A 156 26.25 8.14 -1.07
CA ARG A 156 27.67 7.96 -1.41
C ARG A 156 28.03 8.26 -2.86
N ARG A 157 27.09 8.08 -3.81
CA ARG A 157 27.32 8.43 -5.22
C ARG A 157 27.28 9.92 -5.42
N THR A 158 26.32 10.59 -4.79
CA THR A 158 26.19 12.05 -4.80
C THR A 158 27.41 12.70 -4.15
N ASP A 159 27.84 12.23 -2.98
CA ASP A 159 29.03 12.76 -2.29
C ASP A 159 30.29 12.64 -3.15
N ARG A 160 30.53 11.47 -3.78
CA ARG A 160 31.67 11.27 -4.69
C ARG A 160 31.58 12.12 -5.96
N GLN A 161 30.38 12.46 -6.41
CA GLN A 161 30.20 13.33 -7.56
C GLN A 161 30.54 14.78 -7.17
N ALA A 162 30.05 15.23 -6.02
CA ALA A 162 30.34 16.54 -5.45
C ALA A 162 31.84 16.74 -5.20
N GLU A 163 32.53 15.73 -4.66
CA GLU A 163 34.00 15.74 -4.52
C GLU A 163 34.74 15.87 -5.86
N ARG A 164 34.16 15.39 -6.97
CA ARG A 164 34.79 15.42 -8.31
C ARG A 164 34.52 16.72 -9.07
N ASP A 165 33.32 17.28 -8.92
CA ASP A 165 32.90 18.49 -9.63
C ASP A 165 33.00 19.77 -8.78
N GLY A 166 33.46 19.66 -7.53
CA GLY A 166 33.70 20.79 -6.63
C GLY A 166 32.39 21.42 -6.17
N ASP A 167 31.42 20.58 -5.77
CA ASP A 167 30.08 20.99 -5.34
C ASP A 167 29.33 21.82 -6.41
N ALA A 168 29.48 21.47 -7.70
CA ALA A 168 28.95 22.27 -8.81
C ALA A 168 27.43 22.46 -8.72
N GLU A 169 26.70 21.41 -8.33
CA GLU A 169 25.24 21.46 -8.12
C GLU A 169 24.86 22.41 -6.99
N LEU A 170 25.55 22.32 -5.84
CA LEU A 170 25.31 23.19 -4.68
C LEU A 170 25.59 24.65 -5.04
N ASN A 171 26.68 24.90 -5.77
CA ASN A 171 27.07 26.23 -6.23
C ASN A 171 26.04 26.82 -7.21
N ALA A 172 25.55 26.04 -8.16
CA ALA A 172 24.51 26.46 -9.09
C ALA A 172 23.18 26.76 -8.38
N TYR A 173 22.82 25.94 -7.37
CA TYR A 173 21.65 26.15 -6.54
C TYR A 173 21.75 27.43 -5.70
N ASN A 174 22.90 27.67 -5.06
CA ASN A 174 23.16 28.91 -4.32
C ASN A 174 23.05 30.15 -5.21
N ALA A 175 23.60 30.11 -6.44
CA ALA A 175 23.46 31.20 -7.41
C ALA A 175 22.01 31.42 -7.88
N TYR A 176 21.20 30.36 -7.95
CA TYR A 176 19.76 30.48 -8.19
C TYR A 176 19.02 31.16 -7.02
N LEU A 177 19.29 30.75 -5.79
CA LEU A 177 18.70 31.38 -4.60
C LEU A 177 19.05 32.87 -4.47
N GLN A 178 20.30 33.24 -4.77
CA GLN A 178 20.72 34.65 -4.82
C GLN A 178 19.88 35.45 -5.84
N ARG A 179 19.68 34.92 -7.05
CA ARG A 179 18.83 35.56 -8.05
C ARG A 179 17.37 35.72 -7.61
N LEU A 180 16.84 34.80 -6.81
CA LEU A 180 15.50 34.96 -6.23
C LEU A 180 15.46 36.08 -5.19
N ALA A 181 16.44 36.13 -4.28
CA ALA A 181 16.55 37.17 -3.26
C ALA A 181 16.72 38.57 -3.88
N ASP A 182 17.53 38.70 -4.94
CA ASP A 182 17.73 39.96 -5.66
C ASP A 182 16.43 40.44 -6.32
N ARG A 183 15.64 39.53 -6.89
CA ARG A 183 14.33 39.85 -7.49
C ARG A 183 13.31 40.29 -6.44
N GLU A 184 13.26 39.63 -5.29
CA GLU A 184 12.39 40.02 -4.18
C GLU A 184 12.75 41.42 -3.67
N THR A 185 14.04 41.68 -3.46
CA THR A 185 14.55 42.99 -3.02
C THR A 185 14.23 44.09 -4.04
N ALA A 186 14.42 43.81 -5.34
CA ALA A 186 14.06 44.75 -6.41
C ALA A 186 12.55 45.04 -6.44
N THR A 187 11.71 44.04 -6.19
CA THR A 187 10.24 44.18 -6.14
C THR A 187 9.81 44.99 -4.92
N GLN A 188 10.40 44.75 -3.74
CA GLN A 188 10.15 45.51 -2.52
C GLN A 188 10.64 46.97 -2.62
N GLY A 189 11.79 47.20 -3.26
CA GLY A 189 12.33 48.55 -3.48
C GLY A 189 11.47 49.41 -4.43
N VAL A 190 10.83 48.79 -5.43
CA VAL A 190 9.87 49.47 -6.32
C VAL A 190 8.56 49.77 -5.59
N GLY A 191 8.05 48.85 -4.77
CA GLY A 191 6.87 49.07 -3.93
C GLY A 191 7.06 50.17 -2.88
N GLY A 192 8.21 50.20 -2.20
CA GLY A 192 8.54 51.21 -1.19
C GLY A 192 8.71 52.62 -1.78
N ARG A 193 9.33 52.76 -2.96
CA ARG A 193 9.41 54.04 -3.68
C ARG A 193 8.05 54.55 -4.12
N SER A 194 7.15 53.65 -4.53
CA SER A 194 5.79 54.00 -4.95
C SER A 194 4.94 54.50 -3.78
N ALA A 195 5.09 53.90 -2.59
CA ALA A 195 4.38 54.31 -1.38
C ALA A 195 4.91 55.63 -0.79
N SER A 196 6.23 55.86 -0.83
CA SER A 196 6.85 57.12 -0.39
C SER A 196 6.40 58.31 -1.24
N LEU A 197 6.31 58.15 -2.56
CA LEU A 197 5.86 59.22 -3.47
C LEU A 197 4.35 59.52 -3.37
N ALA A 198 3.56 58.61 -2.80
CA ALA A 198 2.13 58.79 -2.57
C ALA A 198 1.81 59.46 -1.22
N GLY A 199 2.72 59.43 -0.25
CA GLY A 199 2.56 60.06 1.08
C GLY A 199 3.04 61.52 1.17
N GLU A 200 3.74 62.03 0.16
CA GLU A 200 4.23 63.43 0.10
C GLU A 200 3.30 64.38 -0.68
N ARG A 201 2.05 63.98 -0.97
CA ARG A 201 1.01 64.83 -1.58
C ARG A 201 -0.17 64.99 -0.63
#